data_AF-A0A0K9Q0X0-F1
#
_entry.id   AF-A0A0K9Q0X0-F1
#
_cell.length_a   1.000
_cell.length_b   1.000
_cell.length_c   1.000
_cell.angle_alpha   90.00
_cell.angle_beta   90.00
_cell.angle_gamma   90.00
#
_symmetry.space_group_name_H-M   'P 1'
#
loop_
_entity.id
_entity.type
_entity.pdbx_description
1 polymer ?
#
loop_
_entity_poly.entity_id
_entity_poly.type
_entity_poly.pdbx_seq_one_letter_code
_entity_poly.pdbx_strand_id
1 'polypeptide(L)'
;MPILTQVLGIHRSWKQEKFHDRILTDAILDLIKALEQNFVTWSKAYQDTTLSFLFSMNTHWHLYKNLKGTKLGELLGEAWLKYHERSKDHYAANYLQESWAKLPVSLSRD
;
A
#
# COMPACT_ATOMS: atom_id res chain seq x y z
N MET A 1 36.00 28.81 11.00
CA MET A 1 34.80 28.02 10.69
C MET A 1 35.04 26.65 10.01
N PRO A 2 36.06 26.42 9.17
CA PRO A 2 36.20 25.12 8.45
C PRO A 2 36.51 23.91 9.35
N ILE A 3 37.29 24.14 10.41
CA ILE A 3 37.80 23.07 11.29
C ILE A 3 36.69 22.45 12.13
N LEU A 4 35.77 23.26 12.66
CA LEU A 4 34.66 22.75 13.45
C LEU A 4 33.74 21.86 12.61
N THR A 5 33.50 22.23 11.35
CA THR A 5 32.69 21.43 10.41
C THR A 5 33.36 20.09 10.09
N GLN A 6 34.69 20.07 9.89
CA GLN A 6 35.45 18.83 9.68
C GLN A 6 35.47 17.95 10.93
N VAL A 7 35.69 18.52 12.11
CA VAL A 7 35.68 17.81 13.39
C VAL A 7 34.30 17.21 13.66
N LEU A 8 33.21 17.95 13.39
CA LEU A 8 31.85 17.44 13.49
C LEU A 8 31.57 16.33 12.48
N GLY A 9 32.07 16.44 11.25
CA GLY A 9 31.96 15.38 10.23
C GLY A 9 32.68 14.10 10.64
N ILE A 10 33.91 14.20 11.16
CA ILE A 10 34.70 13.06 11.65
C ILE A 10 34.02 12.46 12.88
N HIS A 11 33.60 13.27 13.85
CA HIS A 11 32.90 12.80 15.05
C HIS A 11 31.60 12.07 14.68
N ARG A 12 30.81 12.57 13.72
CA ARG A 12 29.60 11.87 13.22
C ARG A 12 29.95 10.55 12.53
N SER A 13 31.02 10.54 11.73
CA SER A 13 31.51 9.35 11.04
C SER A 13 31.98 8.27 12.03
N TRP A 14 32.62 8.67 13.14
CA TRP A 14 33.08 7.77 14.21
C TRP A 14 31.96 7.33 15.13
N LYS A 15 30.90 8.13 15.25
CA LYS A 15 29.76 7.77 16.08
C LYS A 15 29.13 6.47 15.59
N GLN A 16 29.31 6.06 14.32
CA GLN A 16 28.80 4.82 13.68
C GLN A 16 27.72 4.14 14.52
N GLU A 17 26.68 4.88 14.87
CA GLU A 17 25.42 4.28 15.23
C GLU A 17 25.03 3.78 13.86
N LYS A 18 25.41 2.53 13.57
CA LYS A 18 24.73 1.72 12.58
C LYS A 18 23.30 1.78 13.07
N PHE A 19 22.57 2.80 12.62
CA PHE A 19 21.14 2.85 12.68
C PHE A 19 20.79 1.48 12.16
N HIS A 20 20.26 0.63 13.03
CA HIS A 20 20.16 -0.78 12.70
C HIS A 20 19.17 -0.83 11.56
N ASP A 21 19.67 -0.81 10.32
CA ASP A 21 18.87 -0.71 9.11
C ASP A 21 17.84 -1.84 9.10
N ARG A 22 18.23 -2.97 9.71
CA ARG A 22 17.36 -4.09 10.04
C ARG A 22 16.21 -3.73 10.98
N ILE A 23 16.44 -3.05 12.12
CA ILE A 23 15.37 -2.63 13.03
C ILE A 23 14.40 -1.67 12.32
N LEU A 24 14.92 -0.72 11.52
CA LEU A 24 14.08 0.19 10.76
C LEU A 24 13.27 -0.54 9.69
N THR A 25 13.90 -1.47 8.98
CA THR A 25 13.26 -2.31 7.97
C THR A 25 12.15 -3.16 8.58
N ASP A 26 12.43 -3.83 9.70
CA ASP A 26 11.45 -4.65 10.42
C ASP A 26 10.25 -3.80 10.87
N ALA A 27 10.50 -2.61 11.43
CA ALA A 27 9.43 -1.69 11.85
C ALA A 27 8.56 -1.20 10.67
N ILE A 28 9.18 -0.92 9.51
CA ILE A 28 8.44 -0.53 8.30
C ILE A 28 7.59 -1.69 7.78
N LEU A 29 8.14 -2.91 7.77
CA LEU A 29 7.39 -4.10 7.34
C LEU A 29 6.20 -4.38 8.27
N ASP A 30 6.38 -4.22 9.58
CA ASP A 30 5.29 -4.38 10.54
C ASP A 30 4.23 -3.29 10.43
N LEU A 31 4.61 -2.04 10.12
CA LEU A 31 3.67 -0.97 9.80
C LEU A 31 2.83 -1.31 8.57
N ILE A 32 3.44 -1.84 7.51
CA ILE A 32 2.71 -2.22 6.29
C ILE A 32 1.72 -3.34 6.57
N LYS A 33 2.13 -4.39 7.30
CA LYS A 33 1.22 -5.48 7.71
C LYS A 33 0.05 -4.94 8.54
N ALA A 34 0.31 -4.02 9.47
CA ALA A 34 -0.73 -3.40 10.28
C ALA A 34 -1.71 -2.59 9.42
N LEU A 35 -1.20 -1.84 8.43
CA LEU A 35 -2.04 -1.13 7.47
C LEU A 35 -2.90 -2.10 6.65
N GLU A 36 -2.33 -3.17 6.11
CA GLU A 36 -3.08 -4.20 5.38
C GLU A 36 -4.20 -4.80 6.24
N GLN A 37 -3.92 -5.14 7.49
CA GLN A 37 -4.91 -5.67 8.42
C GLN A 37 -6.02 -4.66 8.73
N ASN A 38 -5.66 -3.39 8.89
CA ASN A 38 -6.63 -2.31 9.09
C ASN A 38 -7.52 -2.13 7.87
N PHE A 39 -6.96 -2.17 6.65
CA PHE A 39 -7.73 -2.07 5.42
C PHE A 39 -8.72 -3.22 5.24
N VAL A 40 -8.33 -4.46 5.58
CA VAL A 40 -9.25 -5.60 5.60
C VAL A 40 -10.38 -5.40 6.62
N THR A 41 -10.07 -4.79 7.76
CA THR A 41 -11.07 -4.51 8.80
C THR A 41 -12.03 -3.41 8.35
N TRP A 42 -11.51 -2.31 7.79
CA TRP A 42 -12.31 -1.19 7.31
C TRP A 42 -13.14 -1.52 6.07
N SER A 43 -12.63 -2.36 5.17
CA SER A 43 -13.45 -2.81 4.02
C SER A 43 -14.68 -3.58 4.48
N LYS A 44 -14.58 -4.36 5.56
CA LYS A 44 -15.71 -5.11 6.15
C LYS A 44 -16.67 -4.25 6.97
N ALA A 45 -16.29 -3.01 7.32
CA ALA A 45 -17.13 -2.12 8.11
C ALA A 45 -18.24 -1.44 7.28
N TYR A 46 -18.11 -1.44 5.94
CA TYR A 46 -19.14 -0.92 5.06
C TYR A 46 -20.35 -1.85 5.03
N GLN A 47 -21.55 -1.29 5.24
CA GLN A 47 -22.81 -2.02 5.07
C GLN A 47 -23.13 -2.28 3.59
N ASP A 48 -22.75 -1.35 2.71
CA ASP A 48 -22.89 -1.50 1.27
C ASP A 48 -21.66 -2.21 0.69
N THR A 49 -21.87 -3.41 0.16
CA THR A 49 -20.84 -4.23 -0.50
C THR A 49 -20.18 -3.49 -1.67
N THR A 50 -20.91 -2.66 -2.39
CA THR A 50 -20.38 -1.85 -3.49
C THR A 50 -19.32 -0.87 -2.98
N LEU A 51 -19.59 -0.19 -1.86
CA LEU A 51 -18.63 0.71 -1.22
C LEU A 51 -17.44 -0.05 -0.64
N SER A 52 -17.65 -1.25 -0.11
CA SER A 52 -16.57 -2.15 0.34
C SER A 52 -15.60 -2.51 -0.80
N PHE A 53 -16.14 -2.87 -1.98
CA PHE A 53 -15.34 -3.17 -3.16
C PHE A 53 -14.63 -1.94 -3.72
N LEU A 54 -15.28 -0.78 -3.74
CA LEU A 54 -14.66 0.48 -4.15
C LEU A 54 -13.48 0.86 -3.23
N PHE A 55 -13.68 0.76 -1.92
CA PHE A 55 -12.63 1.02 -0.93
C PHE A 55 -11.44 0.07 -1.11
N SER A 56 -11.72 -1.24 -1.26
CA SER A 56 -10.69 -2.26 -1.43
C SER A 56 -9.89 -2.06 -2.72
N MET A 57 -10.58 -1.83 -3.85
CA MET A 57 -9.93 -1.49 -5.12
C MET A 57 -9.00 -0.29 -4.99
N ASN A 58 -9.48 0.82 -4.43
CA ASN A 58 -8.71 2.05 -4.28
C ASN A 58 -7.47 1.86 -3.41
N THR A 59 -7.61 1.10 -2.33
CA THR A 59 -6.52 0.83 -1.39
C THR A 59 -5.43 -0.02 -2.02
N HIS A 60 -5.81 -1.13 -2.68
CA HIS A 60 -4.85 -1.98 -3.39
C HIS A 60 -4.15 -1.21 -4.52
N TRP A 61 -4.88 -0.35 -5.25
CA TRP A 61 -4.27 0.50 -6.27
C TRP A 61 -3.30 1.51 -5.70
N HIS A 62 -3.66 2.16 -4.59
CA HIS A 62 -2.81 3.15 -3.93
C HIS A 62 -1.49 2.52 -3.47
N LEU A 63 -1.54 1.33 -2.86
CA LEU A 63 -0.35 0.60 -2.44
C LEU A 63 0.53 0.22 -3.64
N TYR A 64 -0.04 -0.39 -4.68
CA TYR A 64 0.75 -0.78 -5.85
C TYR A 64 1.36 0.44 -6.57
N LYS A 65 0.54 1.45 -6.89
CA LYS A 65 0.97 2.61 -7.70
C LYS A 65 2.05 3.43 -7.00
N ASN A 66 1.95 3.65 -5.70
CA ASN A 66 2.89 4.51 -4.98
C ASN A 66 4.15 3.77 -4.51
N LEU A 67 4.13 2.45 -4.44
CA LEU A 67 5.29 1.67 -4.00
C LEU A 67 6.09 1.09 -5.17
N LYS A 68 5.47 0.82 -6.33
CA LYS A 68 6.17 0.34 -7.51
C LYS A 68 7.28 1.30 -7.95
N GLY A 69 8.48 0.77 -8.14
CA GLY A 69 9.66 1.56 -8.53
C GLY A 69 10.30 2.36 -7.40
N THR A 70 9.87 2.16 -6.15
CA THR A 70 10.50 2.74 -4.96
C THR A 70 11.36 1.69 -4.24
N LYS A 71 12.34 2.14 -3.44
CA LYS A 71 13.15 1.26 -2.58
C LYS A 71 12.29 0.45 -1.60
N LEU A 72 11.15 0.99 -1.17
CA LEU A 72 10.20 0.29 -0.32
C LEU A 72 9.45 -0.81 -1.10
N GLY A 73 9.07 -0.55 -2.35
CA GLY A 73 8.50 -1.57 -3.23
C GLY A 73 9.48 -2.70 -3.53
N GLU A 74 10.77 -2.39 -3.74
CA GLU A 74 11.83 -3.39 -3.88
C GLU A 74 11.97 -4.25 -2.62
N LEU A 75 11.91 -3.62 -1.44
CA LEU A 75 11.96 -4.31 -0.15
C LEU A 75 10.78 -5.27 0.06
N LEU A 76 9.56 -4.85 -0.31
CA LEU A 76 8.35 -5.68 -0.20
C LEU A 76 8.32 -6.82 -1.23
N GLY A 77 8.98 -6.60 -2.37
CA GLY A 77 9.16 -7.60 -3.42
C GLY A 77 8.06 -7.62 -4.47
N GLU A 78 8.43 -8.10 -5.64
CA GLU A 78 7.57 -8.11 -6.84
C GLU A 78 6.29 -8.94 -6.66
N ALA A 79 6.36 -10.03 -5.87
CA ALA A 79 5.19 -10.85 -5.60
C ALA A 79 4.11 -10.09 -4.81
N TRP A 80 4.52 -9.28 -3.83
CA TRP A 80 3.62 -8.43 -3.06
C TRP A 80 2.99 -7.36 -3.95
N LEU A 81 3.78 -6.69 -4.79
CA LEU A 81 3.27 -5.70 -5.75
C LEU A 81 2.23 -6.32 -6.71
N LYS A 82 2.54 -7.49 -7.30
CA LYS A 82 1.61 -8.21 -8.19
C LYS A 82 0.34 -8.67 -7.47
N TYR A 83 0.42 -9.01 -6.19
CA TYR A 83 -0.76 -9.33 -5.39
C TYR A 83 -1.70 -8.11 -5.29
N HIS A 84 -1.18 -6.92 -5.00
CA HIS A 84 -2.00 -5.70 -4.95
C HIS A 84 -2.55 -5.31 -6.33
N GLU A 85 -1.78 -5.46 -7.40
CA GLU A 85 -2.26 -5.21 -8.77
C GLU A 85 -3.45 -6.11 -9.12
N ARG A 86 -3.32 -7.43 -8.92
CA ARG A 86 -4.40 -8.39 -9.20
C ARG A 86 -5.60 -8.19 -8.30
N SER A 87 -5.38 -7.88 -7.02
CA SER A 87 -6.45 -7.62 -6.06
C SER A 87 -7.26 -6.39 -6.47
N LYS A 88 -6.61 -5.32 -6.95
CA LYS A 88 -7.30 -4.17 -7.53
C LYS A 88 -8.23 -4.61 -8.66
N ASP A 89 -7.73 -5.38 -9.62
CA ASP A 89 -8.55 -5.80 -10.77
C ASP A 89 -9.72 -6.70 -10.35
N HIS A 90 -9.50 -7.59 -9.38
CA HIS A 90 -10.56 -8.39 -8.79
C HIS A 90 -11.66 -7.52 -8.15
N TYR A 91 -11.29 -6.56 -7.31
CA TYR A 91 -12.26 -5.67 -6.67
C TYR A 91 -12.95 -4.72 -7.67
N ALA A 92 -12.25 -4.30 -8.72
CA ALA A 92 -12.83 -3.50 -9.81
C ALA A 92 -13.93 -4.28 -10.55
N ALA A 93 -13.69 -5.55 -10.86
CA ALA A 93 -14.66 -6.41 -11.52
C ALA A 93 -15.92 -6.61 -10.65
N ASN A 94 -15.73 -6.91 -9.36
CA ASN A 94 -16.86 -7.07 -8.43
C ASN A 94 -17.63 -5.76 -8.21
N TYR A 95 -16.93 -4.62 -8.11
CA TYR A 95 -17.57 -3.31 -8.03
C TYR A 95 -18.47 -3.06 -9.25
N LEU A 96 -17.95 -3.28 -10.46
CA LEU A 96 -18.71 -3.10 -11.70
C LEU A 96 -19.94 -4.00 -11.74
N GLN A 97 -19.78 -5.27 -11.35
CA GLN A 97 -20.88 -6.23 -11.29
C GLN A 97 -21.97 -5.79 -10.30
N GLU A 98 -21.62 -5.51 -9.04
CA GLU A 98 -22.62 -5.15 -8.02
C GLU A 98 -23.32 -3.82 -8.30
N SER A 99 -22.61 -2.83 -8.86
CA SER A 99 -23.18 -1.51 -9.13
C SER A 99 -23.98 -1.43 -10.43
N TRP A 100 -23.53 -2.09 -11.49
CA TRP A 100 -24.10 -1.89 -12.84
C TRP A 100 -24.83 -3.13 -13.41
N ALA A 101 -24.78 -4.31 -12.80
CA ALA A 101 -25.39 -5.52 -13.40
C ALA A 101 -26.90 -5.43 -13.65
N LYS A 102 -27.63 -4.60 -12.89
CA LYS A 102 -29.09 -4.43 -13.05
C LYS A 102 -29.46 -3.44 -14.15
N LEU A 103 -28.53 -2.57 -14.56
CA LEU A 103 -28.78 -1.48 -15.50
C LEU A 103 -29.12 -1.98 -16.93
N PRO A 104 -28.42 -2.98 -17.51
CA PRO A 104 -28.75 -3.51 -18.82
C PRO A 104 -30.14 -4.13 -18.90
N VAL A 105 -30.59 -4.79 -17.82
CA VAL A 105 -31.91 -5.44 -17.75
C VAL A 105 -33.03 -4.40 -17.68
N SER A 106 -32.81 -3.27 -16.99
CA SER A 106 -33.78 -2.16 -16.98
C SER A 106 -33.86 -1.42 -18.31
N LEU A 107 -32.77 -1.37 -19.09
CA LEU A 107 -32.72 -0.67 -20.37
C LEU A 107 -33.18 -1.51 -21.58
N SER A 108 -33.39 -2.82 -21.40
CA SER A 108 -33.83 -3.75 -22.45
C SER A 108 -35.31 -4.13 -22.33
N ARG A 109 -36.04 -3.53 -21.38
CA ARG A 109 -37.47 -3.72 -21.16
C ARG A 109 -38.35 -2.63 -21.78
N ASP A 110 -37.73 -1.65 -22.45
CA ASP A 110 -38.37 -0.66 -23.32
C ASP A 110 -38.08 -1.01 -24.80
#